data_AF-A0AAU0NTX2-F1
#
_entry.id   AF-A0AAU0NTX2-F1
#
_cell.length_a   1.000
_cell.length_b   1.000
_cell.length_c   1.000
_cell.angle_alpha   90.00
_cell.angle_beta   90.00
_cell.angle_gamma   90.00
#
_symmetry.space_group_name_H-M   'P 1'
#
loop_
_entity.id
_entity.type
_entity.pdbx_description
1 polymer ?
#
loop_
_entity_poly.entity_id
_entity_poly.type
_entity_poly.pdbx_seq_one_letter_code
_entity_poly.pdbx_strand_id
1 'polypeptide(L)'
;MIRKVFKYCVYAEIISLFIAMTLLGNPVKAEIGKVTRISGADRYITAAQVATTNWGNSDNVVLVSGEGYADAVSGSLLAEKLNAPILLTPSNVLDSNTKEALSKLEAKKVYVIGGNASISKNIREELKSKYALMELSGSNKYETNISVANELIKLGVDPNNIIMAIGEGFSDALSAVSIASLKNKFFC
;
A
#
# COMPACT_ATOMS: atom_id res chain seq x y z
N MET A 1 -0.34 70.40 -18.51
CA MET A 1 -1.29 69.29 -18.22
C MET A 1 -1.10 68.10 -19.16
N ILE A 2 -1.03 68.32 -20.48
CA ILE A 2 -0.90 67.29 -21.54
C ILE A 2 0.31 66.33 -21.38
N ARG A 3 1.49 66.83 -20.99
CA ARG A 3 2.71 66.00 -20.82
C ARG A 3 2.64 64.96 -19.70
N LYS A 4 1.85 65.19 -18.64
CA LYS A 4 1.67 64.21 -17.55
C LYS A 4 0.72 63.10 -17.99
N VAL A 5 -0.38 63.46 -18.65
CA VAL A 5 -1.35 62.51 -19.21
C VAL A 5 -0.70 61.58 -20.23
N PHE A 6 0.18 62.11 -21.08
CA PHE A 6 0.92 61.31 -22.06
C PHE A 6 1.85 60.27 -21.39
N LYS A 7 2.55 60.64 -20.30
CA LYS A 7 3.38 59.69 -19.54
C LYS A 7 2.56 58.58 -18.91
N TYR A 8 1.40 58.88 -18.34
CA TYR A 8 0.54 57.86 -17.71
C TYR A 8 -0.07 56.89 -18.74
N CYS A 9 -0.42 57.34 -19.95
CA CYS A 9 -0.84 56.44 -21.03
C CYS A 9 0.27 55.48 -21.44
N VAL A 10 1.50 55.97 -21.60
CA VAL A 10 2.66 55.12 -21.95
C VAL A 10 2.95 54.11 -20.84
N TYR A 11 2.86 54.50 -19.56
CA TYR A 11 3.02 53.55 -18.44
C TYR A 11 1.91 52.50 -18.41
N ALA A 12 0.66 52.86 -18.70
CA ALA A 12 -0.46 51.92 -18.73
C ALA A 12 -0.30 50.87 -19.84
N GLU A 13 0.20 51.26 -21.01
CA GLU A 13 0.49 50.34 -22.12
C GLU A 13 1.66 49.40 -21.83
N ILE A 14 2.71 49.89 -21.15
CA ILE A 14 3.85 49.05 -20.77
C ILE A 14 3.45 48.04 -19.70
N ILE A 15 2.62 48.44 -18.73
CA ILE A 15 2.14 47.56 -17.65
C ILE A 15 1.18 46.49 -18.19
N SER A 16 0.28 46.83 -19.11
CA SER A 16 -0.63 45.86 -19.72
C SER A 16 0.11 44.82 -20.57
N LEU A 17 1.17 45.24 -21.27
CA LEU A 17 2.04 44.34 -22.04
C LEU A 17 2.81 43.36 -21.12
N PHE A 18 3.29 43.83 -19.98
CA PHE A 18 3.99 43.00 -19.00
C PHE A 18 3.06 41.95 -18.35
N ILE A 19 1.83 42.34 -18.01
CA ILE A 19 0.83 41.43 -17.43
C ILE A 19 0.42 40.35 -18.45
N ALA A 20 0.23 40.73 -19.72
CA ALA A 20 -0.08 39.78 -20.78
C ALA A 20 1.04 38.74 -20.99
N MET A 21 2.31 39.15 -20.85
CA MET A 21 3.47 38.25 -20.95
C MET A 21 3.55 37.25 -19.79
N THR A 22 3.07 37.62 -18.58
CA THR A 22 3.00 36.70 -17.43
C THR A 22 1.80 35.75 -17.46
N LEU A 23 0.77 36.05 -18.26
CA LEU A 23 -0.44 35.23 -18.42
C LEU A 23 -0.30 34.18 -19.54
N LEU A 24 0.75 34.24 -20.35
CA LEU A 24 1.17 33.14 -21.21
C LEU A 24 1.79 32.06 -20.33
N GLY A 25 0.94 31.27 -19.66
CA GLY A 25 1.38 30.14 -18.87
C GLY A 25 2.31 29.27 -19.70
N ASN A 26 3.56 29.11 -19.26
CA ASN A 26 4.46 28.12 -19.83
C ASN A 26 3.72 26.78 -19.75
N PRO A 27 3.42 26.10 -20.88
CA PRO A 27 2.84 24.78 -20.80
C PRO A 27 3.84 23.91 -20.04
N VAL A 28 3.50 23.52 -18.81
CA VAL A 28 4.28 22.53 -18.07
C VAL A 28 4.10 21.23 -18.84
N LYS A 29 5.05 20.96 -19.73
CA LYS A 29 5.10 19.71 -20.48
C LYS A 29 5.37 18.63 -19.42
N ALA A 30 4.36 17.81 -19.13
CA ALA A 30 4.59 16.62 -18.32
C ALA A 30 5.74 15.83 -18.95
N GLU A 31 6.76 15.51 -18.15
CA GLU A 31 7.80 14.61 -18.60
C GLU A 31 7.13 13.31 -19.03
N ILE A 32 7.44 12.81 -20.23
CA ILE A 32 6.92 11.52 -20.69
C ILE A 32 7.65 10.45 -19.87
N GLY A 33 7.18 10.23 -18.65
CA GLY A 33 7.67 9.15 -17.81
C GLY A 33 7.34 7.80 -18.43
N LYS A 34 8.24 6.83 -18.31
CA LYS A 34 7.95 5.44 -18.66
C LYS A 34 6.90 4.90 -17.68
N VAL A 35 5.64 4.87 -18.11
CA VAL A 35 4.54 4.29 -17.32
C VAL A 35 4.55 2.78 -17.50
N THR A 36 4.75 2.05 -16.41
CA THR A 36 4.59 0.60 -16.37
C THR A 36 3.35 0.28 -15.56
N ARG A 37 2.39 -0.42 -16.18
CA ARG A 37 1.17 -0.89 -15.51
C ARG A 37 1.37 -2.32 -15.06
N ILE A 38 1.11 -2.58 -13.79
CA ILE A 38 0.99 -3.93 -13.23
C ILE A 38 -0.47 -4.09 -12.80
N SER A 39 -1.21 -4.99 -13.46
CA SER A 39 -2.65 -5.18 -13.23
C SER A 39 -3.14 -6.48 -13.82
N GLY A 40 -4.03 -7.16 -13.10
CA GLY A 40 -4.73 -8.35 -13.53
C GLY A 40 -6.22 -8.13 -13.78
N ALA A 41 -6.93 -9.20 -14.17
CA ALA A 41 -8.38 -9.16 -14.34
C ALA A 41 -9.15 -8.96 -13.02
N ASP A 42 -8.52 -9.31 -11.89
CA ASP A 42 -9.05 -9.10 -10.56
C ASP A 42 -7.94 -8.72 -9.55
N ARG A 43 -8.34 -8.58 -8.29
CA ARG A 43 -7.44 -8.21 -7.18
C ARG A 43 -6.41 -9.29 -6.86
N TYR A 44 -6.75 -10.57 -7.06
CA TYR A 44 -5.86 -11.70 -6.74
C TYR A 44 -4.74 -11.80 -7.78
N ILE A 45 -5.09 -11.71 -9.07
CA ILE A 45 -4.13 -11.66 -10.17
C ILE A 45 -3.25 -10.42 -10.06
N THR A 46 -3.83 -9.26 -9.75
CA THR A 46 -3.05 -8.02 -9.57
C THR A 46 -2.04 -8.17 -8.43
N ALA A 47 -2.45 -8.68 -7.27
CA ALA A 47 -1.54 -8.91 -6.15
C ALA A 47 -0.42 -9.91 -6.50
N ALA A 48 -0.76 -11.02 -7.17
CA ALA A 48 0.22 -12.01 -7.64
C ALA A 48 1.22 -11.42 -8.63
N GLN A 49 0.79 -10.57 -9.56
CA GLN A 49 1.66 -9.89 -10.50
C GLN A 49 2.55 -8.85 -9.83
N VAL A 50 2.01 -8.03 -8.90
CA VAL A 50 2.80 -7.08 -8.12
C VAL A 50 3.88 -7.82 -7.32
N ALA A 51 3.53 -8.93 -6.69
CA ALA A 51 4.48 -9.76 -5.95
C ALA A 51 5.58 -10.32 -6.87
N THR A 52 5.21 -10.99 -7.95
CA THR A 52 6.19 -11.67 -8.84
C THR A 52 6.97 -10.73 -9.75
N THR A 53 6.51 -9.49 -9.95
CA THR A 53 7.25 -8.46 -10.71
C THR A 53 8.32 -7.79 -9.86
N ASN A 54 8.05 -7.56 -8.57
CA ASN A 54 8.94 -6.81 -7.69
C ASN A 54 9.84 -7.73 -6.84
N TRP A 55 9.50 -9.01 -6.68
CA TRP A 55 10.30 -10.00 -5.99
C TRP A 55 10.65 -11.16 -6.92
N GLY A 56 11.95 -11.45 -7.06
CA GLY A 56 12.42 -12.66 -7.73
C GLY A 56 12.23 -13.91 -6.87
N ASN A 57 12.60 -13.81 -5.58
CA ASN A 57 12.35 -14.80 -4.51
C ASN A 57 11.89 -14.01 -3.27
N SER A 58 11.05 -14.62 -2.44
CA SER A 58 10.78 -14.12 -1.08
C SER A 58 10.53 -15.26 -0.11
N ASP A 59 11.45 -15.47 0.84
CA ASP A 59 11.32 -16.47 1.91
C ASP A 59 10.05 -16.27 2.76
N ASN A 60 9.63 -15.02 2.96
CA ASN A 60 8.44 -14.65 3.70
C ASN A 60 7.36 -14.12 2.74
N VAL A 61 6.10 -14.46 2.99
CA VAL A 61 4.95 -13.87 2.30
C VAL A 61 3.87 -13.53 3.30
N VAL A 62 3.23 -12.37 3.14
CA VAL A 62 2.05 -12.00 3.92
C VAL A 62 0.80 -12.36 3.12
N LEU A 63 -0.10 -13.15 3.69
CA LEU A 63 -1.35 -13.56 3.08
C LEU A 63 -2.53 -12.97 3.86
N VAL A 64 -3.41 -12.26 3.14
CA VAL A 64 -4.63 -11.67 3.71
C VAL A 64 -5.83 -11.98 2.82
N SER A 65 -7.04 -11.82 3.38
CA SER A 65 -8.25 -11.93 2.59
C SER A 65 -8.36 -10.79 1.59
N GLY A 66 -8.72 -11.08 0.35
CA GLY A 66 -9.03 -10.05 -0.63
C GLY A 66 -10.42 -9.44 -0.45
N GLU A 67 -11.26 -9.98 0.44
CA GLU A 67 -12.66 -9.55 0.62
C GLU A 67 -12.79 -8.37 1.61
N GLY A 68 -11.75 -8.10 2.40
CA GLY A 68 -11.65 -6.97 3.31
C GLY A 68 -10.30 -6.25 3.20
N TYR A 69 -10.22 -5.02 3.71
CA TYR A 69 -9.00 -4.20 3.63
C TYR A 69 -8.24 -4.11 4.96
N ALA A 70 -8.92 -4.25 6.09
CA ALA A 70 -8.35 -3.95 7.41
C ALA A 70 -7.14 -4.84 7.75
N ASP A 71 -7.22 -6.13 7.40
CA ASP A 71 -6.12 -7.09 7.60
C ASP A 71 -4.91 -6.74 6.72
N ALA A 72 -5.14 -6.32 5.48
CA ALA A 72 -4.09 -5.90 4.54
C ALA A 72 -3.37 -4.63 5.01
N VAL A 73 -4.14 -3.64 5.49
CA VAL A 73 -3.61 -2.40 6.06
C VAL A 73 -2.75 -2.70 7.29
N SER A 74 -3.26 -3.51 8.22
CA SER A 74 -2.52 -3.90 9.42
C SER A 74 -1.23 -4.65 9.08
N GLY A 75 -1.26 -5.49 8.04
CA GLY A 75 -0.11 -6.27 7.57
C GLY A 75 0.94 -5.50 6.78
N SER A 76 0.70 -4.25 6.40
CA SER A 76 1.57 -3.52 5.46
C SER A 76 2.96 -3.21 6.03
N LEU A 77 3.06 -2.82 7.30
CA LEU A 77 4.37 -2.62 7.95
C LEU A 77 5.07 -3.97 8.18
N LEU A 78 4.32 -5.03 8.49
CA LEU A 78 4.90 -6.37 8.64
C LEU A 78 5.52 -6.86 7.33
N ALA A 79 4.82 -6.65 6.21
CA ALA A 79 5.34 -6.96 4.88
C ALA A 79 6.64 -6.20 4.59
N GLU A 80 6.67 -4.89 4.86
CA GLU A 80 7.88 -4.07 4.70
C GLU A 80 9.04 -4.57 5.58
N LYS A 81 8.76 -4.83 6.87
CA LYS A 81 9.77 -5.27 7.84
C LYS A 81 10.39 -6.62 7.48
N LEU A 82 9.61 -7.49 6.83
CA LEU A 82 10.02 -8.81 6.37
C LEU A 82 10.59 -8.80 4.94
N ASN A 83 10.58 -7.65 4.25
CA ASN A 83 10.85 -7.54 2.81
C ASN A 83 10.01 -8.55 1.99
N ALA A 84 8.72 -8.64 2.30
CA ALA A 84 7.82 -9.67 1.80
C ALA A 84 6.68 -9.06 0.96
N PRO A 85 6.23 -9.73 -0.11
CA PRO A 85 5.02 -9.32 -0.81
C PRO A 85 3.76 -9.65 -0.01
N ILE A 86 2.69 -8.90 -0.28
CA ILE A 86 1.33 -9.21 0.18
C ILE A 86 0.59 -9.91 -0.95
N LEU A 87 0.08 -11.11 -0.69
CA LEU A 87 -0.83 -11.83 -1.57
C LEU A 87 -2.25 -11.82 -1.00
N LEU A 88 -3.22 -11.96 -1.90
CA LEU A 88 -4.65 -11.94 -1.57
C LEU A 88 -5.29 -13.29 -1.88
N THR A 89 -6.29 -13.68 -1.11
CA THR A 89 -7.11 -14.86 -1.43
C THR A 89 -8.57 -14.67 -1.03
N PRO A 90 -9.54 -15.31 -1.70
CA PRO A 90 -10.90 -15.42 -1.19
C PRO A 90 -10.92 -16.11 0.18
N SER A 91 -11.98 -15.90 0.95
CA SER A 91 -12.07 -16.42 2.33
C SER A 91 -12.11 -17.94 2.44
N ASN A 92 -12.74 -18.60 1.46
CA ASN A 92 -13.05 -20.03 1.53
C ASN A 92 -12.17 -20.93 0.66
N VAL A 93 -11.45 -20.37 -0.30
CA VAL A 93 -10.57 -21.11 -1.20
C VAL A 93 -9.27 -20.35 -1.41
N LEU A 94 -8.14 -21.07 -1.41
CA LEU A 94 -6.85 -20.49 -1.74
C LEU A 94 -6.79 -20.22 -3.25
N ASP A 95 -6.68 -18.94 -3.64
CA ASP A 95 -6.67 -18.54 -5.05
C ASP A 95 -5.53 -19.20 -5.84
N SER A 96 -5.82 -19.63 -7.07
CA SER A 96 -4.82 -20.32 -7.90
C SER A 96 -3.62 -19.43 -8.24
N ASN A 97 -3.82 -18.13 -8.50
CA ASN A 97 -2.73 -17.20 -8.79
C ASN A 97 -1.87 -16.96 -7.55
N THR A 98 -2.49 -16.95 -6.37
CA THR A 98 -1.77 -16.89 -5.09
C THR A 98 -0.96 -18.15 -4.84
N LYS A 99 -1.49 -19.35 -5.14
CA LYS A 99 -0.70 -20.60 -5.08
C LYS A 99 0.50 -20.55 -6.01
N GLU A 100 0.29 -20.12 -7.24
CA GLU A 100 1.36 -20.01 -8.24
C GLU A 100 2.41 -18.99 -7.82
N ALA A 101 1.99 -17.82 -7.31
CA ALA A 101 2.90 -16.79 -6.81
C ALA A 101 3.72 -17.29 -5.62
N LEU A 102 3.12 -17.97 -4.64
CA LEU A 102 3.84 -18.59 -3.52
C LEU A 102 4.93 -19.56 -4.02
N SER A 103 4.61 -20.37 -5.03
CA SER A 103 5.57 -21.29 -5.63
C SER A 103 6.69 -20.57 -6.38
N LYS A 104 6.37 -19.53 -7.18
CA LYS A 104 7.36 -18.77 -7.95
C LYS A 104 8.31 -17.98 -7.06
N LEU A 105 7.80 -17.47 -5.94
CA LEU A 105 8.60 -16.76 -4.95
C LEU A 105 9.46 -17.69 -4.09
N GLU A 106 9.27 -19.01 -4.20
CA GLU A 106 9.92 -20.02 -3.36
C GLU A 106 9.69 -19.77 -1.86
N ALA A 107 8.47 -19.36 -1.52
CA ALA A 107 8.11 -18.99 -0.16
C ALA A 107 8.36 -20.13 0.82
N LYS A 108 8.92 -19.80 2.00
CA LYS A 108 9.16 -20.76 3.09
C LYS A 108 8.19 -20.54 4.25
N LYS A 109 7.90 -19.28 4.56
CA LYS A 109 7.03 -18.87 5.66
C LYS A 109 5.92 -17.96 5.18
N VAL A 110 4.68 -18.30 5.54
CA VAL A 110 3.49 -17.51 5.21
C VAL A 110 2.89 -16.95 6.50
N TYR A 111 2.78 -15.62 6.56
CA TYR A 111 2.12 -14.89 7.63
C TYR A 111 0.66 -14.66 7.23
N VAL A 112 -0.24 -15.42 7.84
CA VAL A 112 -1.69 -15.32 7.60
C VAL A 112 -2.28 -14.31 8.57
N ILE A 113 -2.77 -13.19 8.04
CA ILE A 113 -3.40 -12.13 8.86
C ILE A 113 -4.92 -12.19 8.67
N GLY A 114 -5.64 -12.15 9.80
CA GLY A 114 -7.09 -12.27 9.86
C GLY A 114 -7.53 -13.61 10.44
N GLY A 115 -8.72 -13.66 11.02
CA GLY A 115 -9.29 -14.87 11.65
C GLY A 115 -9.82 -15.90 10.64
N ASN A 116 -10.42 -16.98 11.15
CA ASN A 116 -11.01 -18.04 10.33
C ASN A 116 -12.15 -17.58 9.41
N ALA A 117 -12.80 -16.46 9.74
CA ALA A 117 -13.81 -15.83 8.89
C ALA A 117 -13.19 -15.13 7.67
N SER A 118 -11.98 -14.56 7.80
CA SER A 118 -11.27 -13.91 6.70
C SER A 118 -10.54 -14.94 5.83
N ILE A 119 -9.91 -15.94 6.45
CA ILE A 119 -9.17 -17.02 5.78
C ILE A 119 -9.49 -18.32 6.50
N SER A 120 -10.24 -19.19 5.81
CA SER A 120 -10.78 -20.42 6.38
C SER A 120 -9.70 -21.38 6.88
N LYS A 121 -10.12 -22.26 7.80
CA LYS A 121 -9.27 -23.32 8.35
C LYS A 121 -8.70 -24.23 7.26
N ASN A 122 -9.48 -24.53 6.23
CA ASN A 122 -9.06 -25.37 5.10
C ASN A 122 -7.86 -24.76 4.36
N ILE A 123 -7.85 -23.45 4.13
CA ILE A 123 -6.71 -22.76 3.50
C ILE A 123 -5.47 -22.87 4.38
N ARG A 124 -5.62 -22.68 5.70
CA ARG A 124 -4.50 -22.78 6.66
C ARG A 124 -3.92 -24.18 6.71
N GLU A 125 -4.77 -25.19 6.71
CA GLU A 125 -4.37 -26.60 6.65
C GLU A 125 -3.65 -26.93 5.33
N GLU A 126 -4.16 -26.43 4.20
CA GLU A 126 -3.50 -26.55 2.91
C GLU A 126 -2.09 -25.92 2.96
N LEU A 127 -1.95 -24.71 3.50
CA LEU A 127 -0.67 -24.02 3.58
C LEU A 127 0.31 -24.70 4.55
N LYS A 128 -0.15 -25.18 5.71
CA LYS A 128 0.68 -25.89 6.71
C LYS A 128 1.35 -27.15 6.15
N SER A 129 0.75 -27.76 5.12
CA SER A 129 1.34 -28.93 4.47
C SER A 129 2.62 -28.62 3.68
N LYS A 130 2.87 -27.34 3.35
CA LYS A 130 3.97 -26.91 2.46
C LYS A 130 4.85 -25.81 3.04
N TYR A 131 4.33 -24.99 3.94
CA TYR A 131 4.99 -23.77 4.42
C TYR A 131 4.94 -23.69 5.95
N ALA A 132 5.92 -23.02 6.55
CA ALA A 132 5.82 -22.59 7.94
C ALA A 132 4.74 -21.50 8.06
N LEU A 133 3.76 -21.69 8.94
CA LEU A 133 2.66 -20.75 9.10
C LEU A 133 2.80 -19.94 10.39
N MET A 134 2.70 -18.62 10.27
CA MET A 134 2.46 -17.70 11.38
C MET A 134 1.05 -17.14 11.24
N GLU A 135 0.22 -17.31 12.26
CA GLU A 135 -1.17 -16.86 12.23
C GLU A 135 -1.33 -15.65 13.16
N LEU A 136 -1.71 -14.50 12.59
CA LEU A 136 -1.89 -13.24 13.31
C LEU A 136 -3.37 -12.85 13.20
N SER A 137 -4.13 -13.03 14.28
CA SER A 137 -5.57 -12.80 14.28
C SER A 137 -6.08 -12.42 15.66
N GLY A 138 -7.24 -11.79 15.68
CA GLY A 138 -8.03 -11.52 16.88
C GLY A 138 -9.54 -11.66 16.59
N SER A 139 -10.38 -11.42 17.60
CA SER A 139 -11.83 -11.51 17.45
C SER A 139 -12.44 -10.40 16.59
N ASN A 140 -11.69 -9.32 16.36
CA ASN A 140 -12.08 -8.20 15.52
C ASN A 140 -10.82 -7.54 14.88
N LYS A 141 -11.04 -6.57 13.99
CA LYS A 141 -9.97 -5.85 13.28
C LYS A 141 -8.94 -5.19 14.19
N TYR A 142 -9.35 -4.71 15.37
CA TYR A 142 -8.46 -4.05 16.33
C TYR A 142 -7.56 -5.06 17.03
N GLU A 143 -8.11 -6.20 17.45
CA GLU A 143 -7.31 -7.27 18.04
C GLU A 143 -6.36 -7.93 17.04
N THR A 144 -6.79 -8.10 15.78
CA THR A 144 -5.88 -8.52 14.71
C THR A 144 -4.73 -7.52 14.53
N ASN A 145 -5.02 -6.21 14.54
CA ASN A 145 -3.99 -5.18 14.47
C ASN A 145 -3.00 -5.27 15.64
N ILE A 146 -3.49 -5.48 16.87
CA ILE A 146 -2.65 -5.71 18.06
C ILE A 146 -1.79 -6.98 17.91
N SER A 147 -2.35 -8.06 17.36
CA SER A 147 -1.61 -9.30 17.09
C SER A 147 -0.42 -9.07 16.15
N VAL A 148 -0.65 -8.31 15.06
CA VAL A 148 0.41 -7.89 14.13
C VAL A 148 1.41 -6.98 14.83
N ALA A 149 0.93 -6.03 15.64
CA ALA A 149 1.80 -5.11 16.37
C ALA A 149 2.75 -5.86 17.32
N ASN A 150 2.24 -6.84 18.05
CA ASN A 150 3.05 -7.68 18.94
C ASN A 150 4.14 -8.45 18.17
N GLU A 151 3.84 -8.91 16.96
CA GLU A 151 4.86 -9.57 16.12
C GLU A 151 5.94 -8.58 15.65
N LEU A 152 5.55 -7.39 15.23
CA LEU A 152 6.48 -6.32 14.86
C LEU A 152 7.40 -5.90 16.02
N ILE A 153 6.90 -5.87 17.26
CA ILE A 153 7.73 -5.61 18.45
C ILE A 153 8.81 -6.69 18.59
N LYS A 154 8.47 -7.98 18.38
CA LYS A 154 9.46 -9.07 18.41
C LYS A 154 10.50 -8.93 17.29
N LEU A 155 10.11 -8.35 16.16
CA LEU A 155 11.00 -8.03 15.03
C LEU A 155 11.79 -6.72 15.24
N GLY A 156 11.71 -6.12 16.43
CA GLY A 156 12.51 -4.96 16.85
C GLY A 156 11.96 -3.61 16.39
N VAL A 157 10.66 -3.50 16.10
CA VAL A 157 10.02 -2.20 15.85
C VAL A 157 9.70 -1.51 17.18
N ASP A 158 10.04 -0.22 17.28
CA ASP A 158 9.84 0.58 18.49
C ASP A 158 8.34 0.88 18.73
N PRO A 159 7.74 0.41 19.83
CA PRO A 159 6.32 0.57 20.13
C PRO A 159 5.88 2.03 20.33
N ASN A 160 6.82 2.97 20.53
CA ASN A 160 6.49 4.38 20.74
C ASN A 160 6.23 5.15 19.44
N ASN A 161 6.54 4.57 18.28
CA ASN A 161 6.40 5.21 16.99
C ASN A 161 5.12 4.75 16.29
N ILE A 162 4.04 5.53 16.45
CA ILE A 162 2.70 5.16 15.98
C ILE A 162 2.17 6.23 15.00
N ILE A 163 1.52 5.77 13.93
CA ILE A 163 0.59 6.52 13.11
C ILE A 163 -0.79 5.89 13.31
N MET A 164 -1.80 6.73 13.58
CA MET A 164 -3.15 6.26 13.86
C MET A 164 -4.13 6.78 12.82
N ALA A 165 -5.08 5.94 12.43
CA ALA A 165 -6.27 6.31 11.67
C ALA A 165 -7.53 5.74 12.33
N ILE A 166 -8.69 6.28 11.94
CA ILE A 166 -9.96 5.75 12.43
C ILE A 166 -10.25 4.38 11.81
N GLY A 167 -10.72 3.44 12.62
CA GLY A 167 -11.12 2.11 12.16
C GLY A 167 -12.46 2.07 11.40
N GLU A 168 -13.16 3.20 11.31
CA GLU A 168 -14.44 3.37 10.62
C GLU A 168 -14.25 4.09 9.28
N GLY A 169 -13.48 3.47 8.40
CA GLY A 169 -13.15 4.01 7.08
C GLY A 169 -11.83 3.45 6.56
N PHE A 170 -11.64 3.46 5.24
CA PHE A 170 -10.41 2.95 4.62
C PHE A 170 -9.52 4.04 4.02
N SER A 171 -10.06 5.23 3.73
CA SER A 171 -9.35 6.28 2.97
C SER A 171 -8.11 6.80 3.70
N ASP A 172 -8.28 7.13 4.98
CA ASP A 172 -7.20 7.69 5.80
C ASP A 172 -6.14 6.62 6.04
N ALA A 173 -6.59 5.38 6.28
CA ALA A 173 -5.70 4.28 6.50
C ALA A 173 -4.87 3.93 5.26
N LEU A 174 -5.50 3.80 4.08
CA LEU A 174 -4.79 3.47 2.84
C LEU A 174 -3.84 4.57 2.38
N SER A 175 -4.16 5.84 2.65
CA SER A 175 -3.27 6.96 2.29
C SER A 175 -2.08 7.12 3.23
N ALA A 176 -2.24 6.77 4.52
CA ALA A 176 -1.19 6.89 5.51
C ALA A 176 -0.32 5.64 5.67
N VAL A 177 -0.80 4.45 5.28
CA VAL A 177 -0.09 3.19 5.54
C VAL A 177 1.29 3.13 4.87
N SER A 178 1.42 3.64 3.64
CA SER A 178 2.69 3.62 2.92
C SER A 178 3.76 4.44 3.64
N ILE A 179 3.41 5.61 4.17
CA ILE A 179 4.36 6.44 4.93
C ILE A 179 4.65 5.85 6.32
N ALA A 180 3.69 5.15 6.92
CA ALA A 180 3.89 4.41 8.17
C ALA A 180 4.91 3.28 7.99
N SER A 181 4.73 2.45 6.96
CA SER A 181 5.65 1.36 6.61
C SER A 181 7.07 1.87 6.35
N LEU A 182 7.21 2.89 5.49
CA LEU A 182 8.53 3.45 5.14
C LEU A 182 9.25 4.09 6.33
N LYS A 183 8.52 4.64 7.30
CA LYS A 183 9.09 5.23 8.52
C LYS A 183 9.22 4.23 9.66
N ASN A 184 8.95 2.95 9.42
CA ASN A 184 8.98 1.88 10.42
C ASN A 184 8.13 2.22 11.66
N LYS A 185 6.93 2.77 11.44
CA LYS A 185 5.97 3.18 12.48
C LYS A 185 4.75 2.29 12.49
N PHE A 186 4.32 1.85 13.67
CA PHE A 186 3.07 1.13 13.84
C PHE A 186 1.92 1.88 13.20
N PHE A 187 1.06 1.13 12.52
CA PHE A 187 -0.14 1.67 11.91
C PHE A 187 -1.37 1.09 12.62
N CYS A 188 -2.12 1.94 13.31
CA CYS A 188 -3.23 1.56 14.19
C CYS A 188 -4.54 2.25 13.79
#